data_AF-A0A950RGI5-F1
#
_entry.id   AF-A0A950RGI5-F1
#
_cell.length_a   1.000
_cell.length_b   1.000
_cell.length_c   1.000
_cell.angle_alpha   90.00
_cell.angle_beta   90.00
_cell.angle_gamma   90.00
#
_symmetry.space_group_name_H-M   'P 1'
#
loop_
_entity.id
_entity.type
_entity.pdbx_description
1 polymer ?
#
loop_
_entity_poly.entity_id
_entity_poly.type
_entity_poly.pdbx_seq_one_letter_code
_entity_poly.pdbx_strand_id
1 'polypeptide(L)'
;MRVLEPEEHDRALALTSHLPHLLAAALAGILPPELYDLTATGFRDTTRVAVGDPALWTAIFLQNQAALLEALTPFRERLQRLVRALETENRGDLITLLDQAKKVRDALGS
;
A
#
# COMPACT_ATOMS: atom_id res chain seq x y z
N MET A 1 -10.71 -21.75 11.82
CA MET A 1 -9.39 -21.27 11.35
C MET A 1 -9.20 -21.81 9.95
N ARG A 2 -9.01 -20.95 8.94
CA ARG A 2 -8.75 -21.41 7.56
C ARG A 2 -7.30 -21.85 7.48
N VAL A 3 -7.04 -23.07 7.05
CA VAL A 3 -5.70 -23.54 6.70
C VAL A 3 -5.49 -23.19 5.23
N LEU A 4 -4.37 -22.53 4.92
CA LEU A 4 -3.99 -22.15 3.57
C LEU A 4 -2.80 -23.02 3.16
N GLU A 5 -2.77 -23.40 1.89
CA GLU A 5 -1.55 -23.96 1.30
C GLU A 5 -0.43 -22.89 1.32
N PRO A 6 0.85 -23.28 1.41
CA PRO A 6 1.96 -22.33 1.52
C PRO A 6 1.94 -21.21 0.48
N GLU A 7 1.68 -21.52 -0.78
CA GLU A 7 1.65 -20.52 -1.85
C GLU A 7 0.43 -19.59 -1.74
N GLU A 8 -0.71 -20.08 -1.23
CA GLU A 8 -1.89 -19.25 -0.98
C GLU A 8 -1.65 -18.31 0.21
N HIS A 9 -1.00 -18.81 1.26
CA HIS A 9 -0.56 -18.01 2.40
C HIS A 9 0.39 -16.88 1.96
N ASP A 10 1.39 -17.19 1.14
CA ASP A 10 2.39 -16.21 0.71
C ASP A 10 1.78 -15.12 -0.18
N ARG A 11 0.89 -15.47 -1.11
CA ARG A 11 0.13 -14.46 -1.89
C ARG A 11 -0.78 -13.62 -1.02
N ALA A 12 -1.44 -14.23 -0.03
CA ALA A 12 -2.29 -13.50 0.89
C ALA A 12 -1.48 -12.49 1.73
N LEU A 13 -0.34 -12.90 2.30
CA LEU A 13 0.52 -12.00 3.07
C LEU A 13 1.20 -10.93 2.20
N ALA A 14 1.57 -11.26 0.97
CA ALA A 14 2.12 -10.28 0.03
C ALA A 14 1.16 -9.10 -0.15
N LEU A 15 -0.13 -9.37 -0.36
CA LEU A 15 -1.14 -8.33 -0.58
C LEU A 15 -1.61 -7.63 0.71
N THR A 16 -1.79 -8.39 1.79
CA THR A 16 -2.44 -7.89 3.02
C THR A 16 -1.47 -7.40 4.10
N SER A 17 -0.17 -7.67 3.97
CA SER A 17 0.86 -7.31 4.95
C SER A 17 2.10 -6.69 4.31
N HIS A 18 2.77 -7.40 3.40
CA HIS A 18 4.08 -6.97 2.89
C HIS A 18 3.99 -5.73 2.01
N LEU A 19 3.06 -5.73 1.04
CA LEU A 19 2.83 -4.58 0.17
C LEU A 19 2.42 -3.33 0.97
N PRO A 20 1.45 -3.37 1.91
CA PRO A 20 1.16 -2.24 2.79
C PRO A 20 2.38 -1.65 3.50
N HIS A 21 3.26 -2.50 4.04
CA HIS A 21 4.50 -2.03 4.68
C HIS A 21 5.44 -1.36 3.67
N LEU A 22 5.67 -1.99 2.52
CA LEU A 22 6.53 -1.46 1.47
C LEU A 22 6.06 -0.07 1.00
N LEU A 23 4.75 0.10 0.84
CA LEU A 23 4.15 1.38 0.43
C LEU A 23 4.24 2.44 1.53
N ALA A 24 4.04 2.06 2.79
CA ALA A 24 4.23 2.96 3.92
C ALA A 24 5.68 3.45 4.01
N ALA A 25 6.65 2.55 3.83
CA ALA A 25 8.08 2.89 3.81
C ALA A 25 8.42 3.83 2.64
N ALA A 26 7.90 3.55 1.45
CA ALA A 26 8.09 4.41 0.28
C ALA A 26 7.51 5.82 0.50
N LEU A 27 6.31 5.93 1.07
CA LEU A 27 5.68 7.22 1.37
C LEU A 27 6.43 7.98 2.47
N ALA A 28 6.86 7.29 3.53
CA ALA A 28 7.64 7.90 4.60
C ALA A 28 8.98 8.44 4.09
N GLY A 29 9.65 7.69 3.21
CA GLY A 29 10.97 8.02 2.68
C GLY A 29 11.04 9.26 1.79
N ILE A 30 9.90 9.77 1.30
CA ILE A 30 9.87 11.01 0.50
C ILE A 30 9.54 12.27 1.32
N LEU A 31 9.21 12.14 2.62
CA LEU A 31 8.89 13.30 3.46
C LEU A 31 10.18 13.98 3.95
N PRO A 32 10.47 15.23 3.55
CA PRO A 32 11.65 15.93 4.02
C PRO A 32 11.45 16.42 5.47
N PRO A 33 12.53 16.49 6.29
CA PRO A 33 12.46 16.86 7.71
C PRO A 33 11.74 18.18 8.00
N GLU A 34 11.86 19.16 7.10
CA GLU A 34 11.29 20.50 7.25
C GLU A 34 9.75 20.50 7.25
N LEU A 35 9.11 19.41 6.80
CA LEU A 35 7.65 19.29 6.73
C LEU A 35 7.06 18.41 7.85
N TYR A 36 7.87 17.91 8.79
CA TYR A 36 7.41 16.98 9.83
C TYR A 36 6.29 17.59 10.70
N ASP A 37 6.38 18.88 11.02
CA ASP A 37 5.38 19.59 11.83
C ASP A 37 4.06 19.82 11.07
N LEU A 38 4.05 19.64 9.75
CA LEU A 38 2.84 19.74 8.91
C LEU A 38 2.14 18.39 8.72
N THR A 39 2.65 17.32 9.33
CA THR A 39 2.02 15.99 9.22
C THR A 39 0.74 15.91 10.05
N ALA A 40 -0.38 15.66 9.38
CA ALA A 40 -1.65 15.35 10.02
C ALA A 40 -1.77 13.85 10.35
N THR A 41 -2.81 13.48 11.10
CA THR A 41 -3.13 12.08 11.49
C THR A 41 -3.12 11.14 10.29
N GLY A 42 -3.66 11.55 9.13
CA GLY A 42 -3.71 10.70 7.94
C GLY A 42 -2.33 10.25 7.43
N PHE A 43 -1.33 11.13 7.46
CA PHE A 43 0.04 10.76 7.10
C PHE A 43 0.63 9.80 8.13
N ARG A 44 0.48 10.12 9.41
CA ARG A 44 0.99 9.30 10.53
C ARG A 44 0.38 7.90 10.52
N ASP A 45 -0.91 7.77 10.26
CA ASP A 45 -1.60 6.48 10.19
C ASP A 45 -1.16 5.66 8.97
N THR A 46 -1.05 6.32 7.81
CA THR A 46 -0.64 5.66 6.55
C THR A 46 0.80 5.16 6.64
N THR A 47 1.67 5.92 7.31
CA THR A 47 3.10 5.58 7.47
C THR A 47 3.41 4.82 8.76
N ARG A 48 2.42 4.59 9.64
CA ARG A 48 2.62 3.99 10.97
C ARG A 48 3.41 2.70 10.96
N VAL A 49 3.18 1.84 9.97
CA VAL A 49 3.84 0.52 9.90
C VAL A 49 5.29 0.61 9.44
N ALA A 50 5.74 1.73 8.85
CA ALA A 50 7.12 1.92 8.39
C ALA A 50 8.16 1.99 9.53
N VAL A 51 7.72 2.04 10.80
CA VAL A 51 8.60 1.98 11.99
C VAL A 51 9.23 0.59 12.22
N GLY A 52 8.88 -0.41 11.41
CA GLY A 52 9.39 -1.76 11.55
C GLY A 52 10.91 -1.87 11.35
N ASP A 53 11.52 -2.90 11.96
CA ASP A 53 12.96 -3.14 11.87
C ASP A 53 13.41 -3.38 10.41
N PRO A 54 14.37 -2.60 9.89
CA PRO A 54 14.79 -2.73 8.49
C PRO A 54 15.38 -4.09 8.13
N ALA A 55 16.10 -4.75 9.05
CA ALA A 55 16.71 -6.06 8.77
C ALA A 55 15.64 -7.15 8.65
N LEU A 56 14.65 -7.14 9.54
CA LEU A 56 13.50 -8.02 9.50
C LEU A 56 12.69 -7.83 8.21
N TRP A 57 12.31 -6.59 7.88
CA TRP A 57 11.48 -6.34 6.69
C TRP A 57 12.23 -6.62 5.39
N THR A 58 13.55 -6.42 5.35
CA THR A 58 14.38 -6.88 4.24
C THR A 58 14.29 -8.40 4.07
N ALA A 59 14.42 -9.17 5.15
CA ALA A 59 14.29 -10.62 5.10
C ALA A 59 12.88 -11.05 4.62
N ILE A 60 11.82 -10.43 5.14
CA ILE A 60 10.42 -10.70 4.74
C ILE A 60 10.22 -10.43 3.24
N PHE A 61 10.69 -9.29 2.74
CA PHE A 61 10.54 -8.92 1.33
C PHE A 61 11.30 -9.85 0.41
N LEU A 62 12.52 -10.24 0.77
CA LEU A 62 13.32 -11.14 -0.06
C LEU A 62 12.79 -12.58 -0.02
N GLN A 63 12.31 -13.03 1.14
CA GLN A 63 11.75 -14.37 1.28
C GLN A 63 10.46 -14.56 0.48
N ASN A 64 9.61 -13.53 0.38
CA ASN A 64 8.36 -13.57 -0.38
C ASN A 64 8.37 -12.65 -1.62
N GLN A 65 9.54 -12.51 -2.26
CA GLN A 65 9.77 -11.54 -3.32
C GLN A 65 8.84 -11.75 -4.52
N ALA A 66 8.67 -13.00 -4.97
CA ALA A 66 7.86 -13.30 -6.15
C ALA A 66 6.40 -12.86 -5.95
N ALA A 67 5.75 -13.28 -4.86
CA ALA A 67 4.37 -12.89 -4.59
C ALA A 67 4.23 -11.39 -4.30
N LEU A 68 5.24 -10.76 -3.69
CA LEU A 68 5.27 -9.31 -3.48
C LEU A 68 5.35 -8.53 -4.81
N LEU A 69 6.17 -8.97 -5.75
CA LEU A 69 6.25 -8.38 -7.09
C LEU A 69 4.95 -8.58 -7.88
N GLU A 70 4.31 -9.73 -7.76
CA GLU A 70 2.98 -9.97 -8.31
C GLU A 70 1.96 -9.01 -7.72
N ALA A 71 1.94 -8.83 -6.39
CA ALA A 71 1.03 -7.91 -5.70
C ALA A 71 1.30 -6.42 -6.04
N LEU A 72 2.56 -6.06 -6.30
CA LEU A 72 2.95 -4.70 -6.70
C LEU A 72 2.40 -4.29 -8.07
N THR A 73 2.21 -5.25 -8.98
CA THR A 73 1.77 -4.98 -10.35
C THR A 73 0.41 -4.28 -10.41
N PRO A 74 -0.69 -4.83 -9.86
CA PRO A 74 -1.98 -4.15 -9.86
C PRO A 74 -1.98 -2.84 -9.07
N PHE A 75 -1.14 -2.71 -8.04
CA PHE A 75 -0.97 -1.44 -7.33
C PHE A 75 -0.37 -0.36 -8.24
N ARG A 76 0.72 -0.67 -8.97
CA ARG A 76 1.37 0.26 -9.90
C ARG A 76 0.40 0.72 -10.99
N GLU A 77 -0.38 -0.21 -11.55
CA GLU A 77 -1.40 0.12 -12.54
C GLU A 77 -2.48 1.05 -11.97
N ARG A 78 -2.98 0.77 -10.76
CA ARG A 78 -3.97 1.62 -10.09
C ARG A 78 -3.41 3.02 -9.81
N LEU A 79 -2.17 3.11 -9.33
CA LEU A 79 -1.50 4.38 -9.07
C LEU A 79 -1.30 5.18 -10.36
N GLN A 80 -0.87 4.54 -11.45
CA GLN A 80 -0.73 5.19 -12.75
C GLN A 80 -2.06 5.72 -13.29
N ARG A 81 -3.17 5.01 -13.05
CA ARG A 81 -4.51 5.51 -13.42
C ARG A 81 -4.90 6.75 -12.62
N LEU A 82 -4.62 6.78 -11.31
CA LEU A 82 -4.83 7.97 -10.48
C LEU A 82 -3.99 9.16 -10.99
N VAL A 83 -2.71 8.93 -11.28
CA VAL A 83 -1.80 9.96 -11.83
C VAL A 83 -2.34 10.51 -13.15
N ARG A 84 -2.69 9.65 -14.10
CA ARG A 84 -3.26 10.08 -15.40
C ARG A 84 -4.56 10.87 -15.22
N ALA A 85 -5.43 10.45 -14.30
CA ALA A 85 -6.68 11.16 -14.03
C ALA A 85 -6.43 12.55 -13.43
N LEU A 86 -5.37 12.71 -12.62
CA LEU A 86 -4.94 14.03 -12.12
C LEU A 86 -4.35 14.89 -13.25
N GLU A 87 -3.43 14.35 -14.05
CA GLU A 87 -2.77 15.07 -15.16
C GLU A 87 -3.75 15.58 -16.23
N THR A 88 -4.86 14.87 -16.41
CA THR A 88 -5.90 15.19 -17.40
C THR A 88 -7.12 15.87 -16.79
N GLU A 89 -7.09 16.20 -15.50
CA GLU A 89 -8.23 16.75 -14.74
C GLU A 89 -9.52 15.91 -14.89
N ASN A 90 -9.38 14.60 -15.12
CA ASN A 90 -10.51 13.70 -15.34
C ASN A 90 -11.21 13.37 -14.01
N ARG A 91 -12.14 14.25 -13.64
CA ARG A 91 -12.97 14.13 -12.43
C ARG A 91 -13.77 12.82 -12.37
N GLY A 92 -14.23 12.30 -13.51
CA GLY A 92 -15.01 11.06 -13.58
C GLY A 92 -14.19 9.85 -13.15
N ASP A 93 -12.97 9.73 -13.66
CA ASP A 93 -12.03 8.67 -13.29
C ASP A 93 -11.62 8.77 -11.82
N LEU A 94 -11.34 9.99 -11.33
CA LEU A 94 -11.02 10.22 -9.92
C LEU A 94 -12.14 9.74 -8.99
N ILE A 95 -13.39 10.15 -9.25
CA ILE A 95 -14.55 9.71 -8.46
C ILE A 95 -14.67 8.20 -8.49
N THR A 96 -14.55 7.59 -9.67
CA THR A 96 -14.68 6.13 -9.84
C THR A 96 -13.60 5.37 -9.07
N LEU A 97 -12.33 5.78 -9.19
CA LEU A 97 -11.21 5.12 -8.53
C LEU A 97 -11.26 5.26 -7.00
N LEU A 98 -11.68 6.43 -6.50
CA LEU A 98 -11.84 6.69 -5.07
C LEU A 98 -13.05 5.94 -4.49
N ASP A 99 -14.19 5.90 -5.19
CA ASP A 99 -15.38 5.15 -4.77
C ASP A 99 -15.11 3.65 -4.68
N GLN A 100 -14.39 3.09 -5.66
CA GLN A 100 -13.94 1.70 -5.59
C GLN A 100 -13.09 1.40 -4.35
N ALA A 101 -12.15 2.30 -4.00
CA ALA A 101 -11.33 2.15 -2.80
C ALA A 101 -12.17 2.26 -1.52
N LYS A 102 -13.10 3.23 -1.48
CA LYS A 102 -14.04 3.41 -0.37
C LYS A 102 -14.89 2.17 -0.12
N LYS A 103 -15.47 1.57 -1.17
CA LYS A 103 -16.28 0.35 -1.06
C LYS A 103 -15.53 -0.80 -0.38
N VAL A 104 -14.25 -1.00 -0.75
CA VAL A 104 -13.41 -2.02 -0.11
C VAL A 104 -13.18 -1.69 1.37
N ARG A 105 -12.83 -0.44 1.71
CA ARG A 105 -12.60 -0.03 3.10
C ARG A 105 -13.86 -0.16 3.95
N ASP A 106 -15.01 0.29 3.46
CA ASP A 106 -16.29 0.20 4.17
C ASP A 106 -16.67 -1.27 4.46
N ALA A 107 -16.36 -2.18 3.54
CA ALA A 107 -16.62 -3.63 3.72
C ALA A 107 -15.71 -4.29 4.77
N LEU A 108 -14.54 -3.71 5.08
CA LEU A 108 -13.64 -4.22 6.13
C LEU A 108 -14.07 -3.81 7.54
N GLY A 109 -15.04 -2.90 7.66
CA GLY A 109 -15.42 -2.30 8.94
C GLY A 109 -14.46 -1.20 9.41
N SER A 110 -14.97 -0.35 10.32
CA SER A 110 -14.19 0.71 10.99
C SER A 110 -13.09 0.11 11.85
#